data_AF-A0AAJ1SEP1-F1
#
_entry.id   AF-A0AAJ1SEP1-F1
#
_cell.length_a   1.000
_cell.length_b   1.000
_cell.length_c   1.000
_cell.angle_alpha   90.00
_cell.angle_beta   90.00
_cell.angle_gamma   90.00
#
_symmetry.space_group_name_H-M   'P 1'
#
loop_
_entity.id
_entity.type
_entity.pdbx_description
1 polymer ?
#
loop_
_entity_poly.entity_id
_entity_poly.type
_entity_poly.pdbx_seq_one_letter_code
_entity_poly.pdbx_strand_id
1 'polypeptide(L)'
;MALNLTIKVENTYSDGHESEQTHVVRVDRFRGEVDLWDQLFDYTGDGHGAGDGSDLGSLSTVTVLACPEFPELVGLSNEWG
;
A
#
# COMPACT_ATOMS: atom_id res chain seq x y z
N MET A 1 -17.95 -1.55 -7.59
CA MET A 1 -17.74 -3.01 -7.69
C MET A 1 -16.82 -3.42 -6.56
N ALA A 2 -16.93 -4.65 -6.04
CA ALA A 2 -15.95 -5.14 -5.07
C ALA A 2 -14.75 -5.76 -5.82
N LEU A 3 -13.53 -5.55 -5.33
CA LEU A 3 -12.30 -6.12 -5.86
C LEU A 3 -11.59 -6.95 -4.78
N ASN A 4 -11.02 -8.09 -5.17
CA ASN A 4 -10.14 -8.88 -4.32
C ASN A 4 -8.70 -8.68 -4.80
N LEU A 5 -7.89 -7.99 -4.02
CA LEU A 5 -6.54 -7.60 -4.40
C LEU A 5 -5.53 -8.41 -3.59
N THR A 6 -4.46 -8.85 -4.24
CA THR A 6 -3.20 -9.14 -3.55
C THR A 6 -2.29 -7.95 -3.78
N ILE A 7 -1.83 -7.31 -2.72
CA ILE A 7 -0.93 -6.17 -2.79
C ILE A 7 0.40 -6.46 -2.10
N LYS A 8 1.46 -5.82 -2.58
CA LYS A 8 2.75 -5.71 -1.90
C LYS A 8 2.87 -4.31 -1.33
N VAL A 9 3.28 -4.20 -0.08
CA VAL A 9 3.57 -2.95 0.62
C VAL A 9 5.05 -2.95 0.92
N GLU A 10 5.77 -1.92 0.48
CA GLU A 10 7.18 -1.68 0.75
C GLU A 10 7.29 -0.38 1.55
N ASN A 11 8.05 -0.37 2.64
CA ASN A 11 8.32 0.83 3.41
C ASN A 11 9.83 1.02 3.54
N THR A 12 10.29 2.26 3.34
CA THR A 12 11.67 2.67 3.56
C THR A 12 11.69 3.87 4.51
N TYR A 13 12.65 3.88 5.42
CA TYR A 13 12.78 4.92 6.44
C TYR A 13 14.16 5.59 6.37
N SER A 14 14.25 6.83 6.83
CA SER A 14 15.49 7.63 6.75
C SER A 14 16.64 7.08 7.60
N ASP A 15 16.34 6.22 8.57
CA ASP A 15 17.36 5.50 9.36
C ASP A 15 17.91 4.26 8.65
N GLY A 16 17.43 3.97 7.44
CA GLY A 16 17.82 2.83 6.63
C GLY A 16 17.06 1.55 6.95
N HIS A 17 16.02 1.61 7.80
CA HIS A 17 15.10 0.49 7.97
C HIS A 17 14.23 0.33 6.72
N GLU A 18 13.99 -0.92 6.35
CA GLU A 18 13.17 -1.30 5.20
C GLU A 18 12.29 -2.48 5.60
N SER A 19 11.03 -2.48 5.12
CA SER A 19 10.13 -3.61 5.29
C SER A 19 9.30 -3.89 4.04
N GLU A 20 8.98 -5.16 3.83
CA GLU A 20 8.14 -5.63 2.73
C GLU A 20 7.08 -6.58 3.28
N GLN A 21 5.81 -6.36 2.91
CA GLN A 21 4.67 -7.18 3.32
C GLN A 21 3.73 -7.44 2.16
N THR A 22 3.04 -8.59 2.18
CA THR A 22 2.00 -8.92 1.19
C THR A 22 0.66 -9.08 1.89
N HIS A 23 -0.36 -8.41 1.36
CA HIS A 23 -1.72 -8.44 1.92
C HIS A 23 -2.73 -8.93 0.89
N VAL A 24 -3.72 -9.67 1.37
CA VAL A 24 -4.95 -9.96 0.62
C VAL A 24 -6.02 -9.00 1.13
N VAL A 25 -6.48 -8.12 0.25
CA VAL A 25 -7.32 -6.97 0.56
C VAL A 25 -8.62 -7.08 -0.22
N ARG A 26 -9.73 -6.68 0.41
CA ARG A 26 -11.02 -6.55 -0.25
C ARG A 26 -11.41 -5.07 -0.29
N VAL A 27 -11.57 -4.54 -1.49
CA VAL A 27 -12.08 -3.18 -1.72
C VAL A 27 -13.55 -3.30 -2.07
N ASP A 28 -14.46 -3.01 -1.14
CA ASP A 28 -15.90 -3.23 -1.34
C ASP A 28 -16.53 -2.27 -2.35
N ARG A 29 -15.93 -1.10 -2.58
CA ARG A 29 -16.50 -0.08 -3.46
C ARG A 29 -15.45 0.63 -4.32
N PHE A 30 -14.91 -0.07 -5.31
CA PHE A 30 -14.07 0.53 -6.33
C PHE A 30 -14.83 1.56 -7.18
N ARG A 31 -14.32 2.80 -7.21
CA ARG A 31 -14.83 3.91 -8.04
C ARG A 31 -13.80 4.49 -9.03
N GLY A 32 -12.61 3.90 -9.09
CA GLY A 32 -11.50 4.36 -9.89
C GLY A 32 -10.20 4.35 -9.10
N GLU A 33 -9.10 4.69 -9.77
CA GLU A 33 -7.75 4.56 -9.24
C GLU A 33 -7.48 5.46 -8.01
N VAL A 34 -7.96 6.71 -8.00
CA VAL A 34 -7.78 7.62 -6.85
C VAL A 34 -8.44 7.06 -5.58
N ASP A 35 -9.66 6.54 -5.71
CA ASP A 35 -10.42 5.93 -4.62
C ASP A 35 -9.80 4.60 -4.16
N LEU A 36 -9.18 3.86 -5.09
CA LEU A 36 -8.41 2.66 -4.77
C LEU A 36 -7.19 3.00 -3.91
N TRP A 37 -6.36 3.95 -4.34
CA TRP A 37 -5.13 4.29 -3.60
C TRP A 37 -5.43 4.87 -2.22
N ASP A 38 -6.46 5.70 -2.08
CA ASP A 38 -6.92 6.20 -0.78
C ASP A 38 -7.25 5.06 0.19
N GLN A 39 -7.94 4.01 -0.28
CA GLN A 39 -8.25 2.81 0.52
C GLN A 39 -7.02 1.92 0.80
N LEU A 40 -6.06 1.86 -0.12
CA LEU A 40 -4.85 1.04 0.05
C LEU A 40 -3.81 1.71 0.95
N PHE A 41 -3.89 3.02 1.14
CA PHE A 41 -3.01 3.78 2.04
C PHE A 41 -3.05 3.25 3.48
N ASP A 42 -4.20 2.76 3.95
CA ASP A 42 -4.37 2.18 5.29
C ASP A 42 -3.50 0.93 5.55
N TYR A 43 -2.93 0.33 4.50
CA TYR A 43 -2.02 -0.82 4.61
C TYR A 43 -0.54 -0.42 4.62
N THR A 44 -0.23 0.87 4.45
CA THR A 44 1.15 1.39 4.49
C THR A 44 1.66 1.55 5.92
N GLY A 45 2.98 1.58 6.06
CA GLY A 45 3.65 1.61 7.35
C GLY A 45 3.64 0.25 8.07
N ASP A 46 4.69 -0.03 8.81
CA ASP A 46 4.82 -1.23 9.65
C ASP A 46 4.86 -0.88 11.16
N GLY A 47 4.59 0.38 11.50
CA GLY A 47 4.72 0.93 12.85
C GLY A 47 6.13 1.40 13.20
N HIS A 48 7.13 1.22 12.32
CA HIS A 48 8.44 1.81 12.52
C HIS A 48 8.37 3.34 12.42
N GLY A 49 9.02 4.04 13.35
CA GLY A 49 8.89 5.49 13.49
C GLY A 49 7.59 5.98 14.16
N ALA A 50 6.63 5.10 14.50
CA ALA A 50 5.48 5.45 15.31
C ALA A 50 5.88 5.50 16.80
N GLY A 51 6.50 6.60 17.23
CA GLY A 51 6.95 6.78 18.61
C GLY A 51 7.33 8.22 18.95
N ASP A 52 7.45 8.50 20.25
CA ASP A 52 7.83 9.79 20.81
C ASP A 52 9.31 10.11 20.47
N GLY A 53 9.56 10.75 19.33
CA GLY A 53 10.80 11.53 19.17
C GLY A 53 11.43 11.66 17.79
N SER A 54 11.06 10.86 16.80
CA SER A 54 11.62 11.01 15.45
C SER A 54 10.60 10.64 14.39
N ASP A 55 10.09 11.63 13.67
CA ASP A 55 9.53 11.37 12.34
C ASP A 55 10.69 10.84 11.50
N LEU A 56 10.71 9.53 11.28
CA LEU A 56 11.81 8.88 10.54
C LEU A 56 11.69 9.09 9.03
N GLY A 57 10.68 9.84 8.55
CA GLY A 57 10.35 9.97 7.13
C GLY A 57 10.05 8.62 6.52
N SER A 58 8.78 8.31 6.30
CA SER A 58 8.38 7.05 5.67
C SER A 58 8.10 7.26 4.19
N LEU A 59 8.82 6.53 3.33
CA LEU A 59 8.42 6.34 1.93
C LEU A 59 7.75 4.98 1.82
N SER A 60 6.47 4.96 1.45
CA SER A 60 5.66 3.74 1.36
C SER A 60 5.20 3.54 -0.07
N THR A 61 5.41 2.35 -0.63
CA THR A 61 5.00 1.99 -1.98
C THR A 61 4.08 0.78 -1.94
N VAL A 62 2.91 0.90 -2.57
CA VAL A 62 1.98 -0.22 -2.73
C VAL A 62 1.94 -0.63 -4.19
N THR A 63 2.10 -1.92 -4.45
CA THR A 63 1.99 -2.52 -5.80
C THR A 63 0.90 -3.58 -5.82
N VAL A 64 0.02 -3.55 -6.82
CA VAL A 64 -1.01 -4.59 -7.02
C VAL A 64 -0.40 -5.79 -7.73
N LEU A 65 -0.38 -6.95 -7.06
CA LEU A 65 0.15 -8.21 -7.58
C LEU A 65 -0.91 -9.08 -8.25
N ALA A 66 -2.17 -9.01 -7.80
CA ALA A 66 -3.27 -9.77 -8.37
C ALA A 66 -4.60 -9.03 -8.19
N CYS A 67 -5.46 -9.09 -9.21
CA CYS A 67 -6.84 -8.62 -9.17
C CYS A 67 -7.67 -9.42 -10.20
N PRO A 68 -8.35 -10.51 -9.79
CA PRO A 68 -9.07 -11.36 -10.73
C PRO A 68 -10.27 -10.65 -11.37
N GLU A 69 -10.88 -9.67 -10.68
CA GLU A 69 -12.01 -8.91 -11.22
C GLU A 69 -11.58 -7.80 -12.18
N PHE A 70 -10.34 -7.31 -12.07
CA PHE A 70 -9.83 -6.22 -12.90
C PHE A 70 -8.32 -6.38 -13.18
N PRO A 71 -7.95 -7.26 -14.13
CA PRO A 71 -6.55 -7.60 -14.40
C PRO A 71 -5.68 -6.40 -14.82
N GLU A 72 -6.29 -5.34 -15.35
CA GLU A 72 -5.59 -4.11 -15.77
C GLU A 72 -4.95 -3.36 -14.59
N LEU A 73 -5.37 -3.63 -13.34
CA LEU A 73 -4.72 -3.06 -12.15
C LEU A 73 -3.41 -3.77 -11.80
N VAL A 74 -3.17 -4.98 -12.29
CA VAL A 74 -1.97 -5.76 -11.92
C VAL A 74 -0.72 -5.07 -12.45
N GLY A 75 0.25 -4.84 -11.57
CA GLY A 75 1.49 -4.13 -11.86
C GLY A 75 1.42 -2.61 -11.65
N LEU A 76 0.22 -2.05 -11.39
CA LEU A 76 0.13 -0.66 -10.96
C LEU A 76 0.70 -0.49 -9.56
N SER A 77 1.31 0.66 -9.33
CA SER A 77 1.87 1.04 -8.04
C SER A 77 1.61 2.50 -7.72
N ASN A 78 1.57 2.82 -6.43
CA ASN A 78 1.50 4.18 -5.93
C ASN A 78 2.43 4.33 -4.72
N GLU A 79 3.05 5.50 -4.59
CA GLU A 79 4.01 5.84 -3.55
C GLU A 79 3.52 7.04 -2.73
N TRP A 80 3.80 7.03 -1.43
CA TRP A 80 3.52 8.11 -0.48
C TRP A 80 4.76 8.40 0.37
N GLY A 81 5.05 9.68 0.64
CA GLY A 81 6.13 10.14 1.52
C GLY A 81 6.15 11.65 1.68
#